data_AF-A0A967C6R2-F1
#
_entry.id   AF-A0A967C6R2-F1
#
_cell.length_a   1.000
_cell.length_b   1.000
_cell.length_c   1.000
_cell.angle_alpha   90.00
_cell.angle_beta   90.00
_cell.angle_gamma   90.00
#
_symmetry.space_group_name_H-M   'P 1'
#
loop_
_entity.id
_entity.type
_entity.pdbx_description
1 polymer ?
#
loop_
_entity_poly.entity_id
_entity_poly.type
_entity_poly.pdbx_seq_one_letter_code
_entity_poly.pdbx_strand_id
1 'polypeptide(L)'
;MAAILQFPKPGVEFDIDVAPFGWCTFCRRPDTRYVNVGKIHFGFCQRHEIYWLIGEDIFKTWEDQDETHWEFNRRILQGYSFVGSFRVVGVPAMMEKAFQEPERSHR
;
A
#
# COMPACT_ATOMS: atom_id res chain seq x y z
N MET A 1 15.88 8.77 17.16
CA MET A 1 14.57 9.46 17.22
C MET A 1 13.67 8.77 16.21
N ALA A 2 12.62 8.07 16.64
CA ALA A 2 11.68 7.44 15.74
C ALA A 2 10.76 8.52 15.15
N ALA A 3 10.89 8.80 13.85
CA ALA A 3 9.96 9.66 13.15
C ALA A 3 8.62 8.92 13.10
N ILE A 4 7.69 9.31 13.97
CA ILE A 4 6.29 8.90 13.86
C ILE A 4 5.81 9.49 12.54
N LEU A 5 5.62 8.64 11.53
CA LEU A 5 5.01 9.03 10.26
C LEU A 5 3.57 9.44 10.56
N GLN A 6 3.36 10.73 10.84
CA GLN A 6 2.04 11.33 10.94
C GLN A 6 1.51 11.49 9.53
N PHE A 7 0.85 10.44 9.02
CA PHE A 7 0.15 10.51 7.75
C PHE A 7 -1.06 11.45 7.87
N PRO A 8 -1.34 12.28 6.86
CA PRO A 8 -2.52 13.14 6.87
C PRO A 8 -3.80 12.29 6.96
N LYS A 9 -4.83 12.85 7.60
CA LYS A 9 -6.14 12.19 7.75
C LYS A 9 -6.67 11.74 6.38
N PRO A 10 -7.23 10.52 6.25
CA PRO A 10 -7.74 10.03 4.98
C PRO A 10 -8.86 10.96 4.49
N GLY A 11 -8.66 11.56 3.32
CA GLY A 11 -9.60 12.49 2.71
C GLY A 11 -10.60 11.84 1.75
N VAL A 12 -10.39 10.58 1.35
CA VAL A 12 -11.30 9.87 0.44
C VAL A 12 -11.21 8.36 0.70
N GLU A 13 -12.34 7.72 0.99
CA GLU A 13 -12.44 6.26 1.01
C GLU A 13 -12.65 5.77 -0.43
N PHE A 14 -11.86 4.79 -0.88
CA PHE A 14 -11.99 4.23 -2.23
C PHE A 14 -12.36 2.75 -2.19
N ASP A 15 -13.35 2.40 -3.00
CA ASP A 15 -13.87 1.05 -3.18
C ASP A 15 -12.92 0.21 -4.04
N ILE A 16 -12.57 -1.00 -3.57
CA ILE A 16 -11.64 -1.93 -4.24
C ILE A 16 -12.19 -2.41 -5.59
N ASP A 17 -13.50 -2.42 -5.77
CA ASP A 17 -14.12 -2.82 -7.05
C ASP A 17 -13.78 -1.86 -8.21
N VAL A 18 -13.17 -0.70 -7.89
CA VAL A 18 -12.81 0.33 -8.87
C VAL A 18 -11.39 0.12 -9.44
N ALA A 19 -10.49 -0.53 -8.70
CA ALA A 19 -9.08 -0.71 -9.10
C ALA A 19 -8.45 -1.97 -8.45
N PRO A 20 -8.29 -3.07 -9.20
CA PRO A 20 -7.68 -4.30 -8.71
C PRO A 20 -6.23 -4.12 -8.26
N PHE A 21 -5.80 -4.88 -7.24
CA PHE A 21 -4.40 -5.19 -6.94
C PHE A 21 -3.43 -4.00 -6.92
N GLY A 22 -3.79 -2.94 -6.19
CA GLY A 22 -2.87 -1.84 -5.96
C GLY A 22 -2.75 -0.84 -7.11
N TRP A 23 -3.64 -0.87 -8.10
CA TRP A 23 -3.66 0.11 -9.19
C TRP A 23 -4.12 1.49 -8.75
N CYS A 24 -3.71 2.52 -9.49
CA CYS A 24 -4.28 3.84 -9.33
C CYS A 24 -5.79 3.84 -9.62
N THR A 25 -6.59 4.32 -8.67
CA THR A 25 -8.07 4.42 -8.77
C THR A 25 -8.54 5.24 -9.97
N PHE A 26 -7.76 6.26 -10.37
CA PHE A 26 -8.09 7.14 -11.49
C PHE A 26 -7.60 6.60 -12.84
N CYS A 27 -6.40 6.01 -12.89
CA CYS A 27 -5.89 5.45 -14.14
C CYS A 27 -6.59 4.14 -14.51
N ARG A 28 -6.91 3.31 -13.50
CA ARG A 28 -7.35 1.92 -13.65
C ARG A 28 -6.41 1.12 -14.57
N ARG A 29 -5.09 1.33 -14.40
CA ARG A 29 -4.04 0.70 -15.21
C ARG A 29 -2.97 0.05 -14.34
N PRO A 30 -2.34 -1.02 -14.84
CA PRO A 30 -1.28 -1.76 -14.14
C PRO A 30 0.06 -1.04 -14.10
N ASP A 31 0.22 0.11 -14.76
CA ASP A 31 1.46 0.90 -14.80
C ASP A 31 1.75 1.68 -13.49
N THR A 32 1.12 1.25 -12.40
CA THR A 32 1.31 1.84 -11.09
C THR A 32 2.72 1.54 -10.58
N ARG A 33 3.43 2.59 -10.18
CA ARG A 33 4.73 2.47 -9.52
C ARG A 33 4.53 2.30 -8.02
N TYR A 34 5.46 1.62 -7.37
CA TYR A 34 5.45 1.49 -5.91
C TYR A 34 6.85 1.73 -5.34
N VAL A 35 6.87 2.11 -4.07
CA VAL A 35 8.09 2.28 -3.25
C VAL A 35 7.86 1.67 -1.88
N ASN A 36 8.95 1.35 -1.18
CA ASN A 36 8.91 0.79 0.17
C ASN A 36 9.43 1.81 1.19
N VAL A 37 8.81 1.83 2.37
CA VAL A 37 9.34 2.52 3.56
C VAL A 37 9.34 1.51 4.70
N GLY A 38 10.51 0.97 5.03
CA GLY A 38 10.59 -0.24 5.83
C GLY A 38 9.87 -1.38 5.11
N LYS A 39 9.03 -2.11 5.84
CA LYS A 39 8.19 -3.21 5.31
C LYS A 39 6.89 -2.74 4.63
N ILE A 40 6.62 -1.43 4.61
CA ILE A 40 5.35 -0.88 4.12
C ILE A 40 5.49 -0.56 2.63
N HIS A 41 4.51 -1.03 1.84
CA HIS A 41 4.45 -0.84 0.40
C HIS A 41 3.45 0.26 0.04
N PHE A 42 3.94 1.29 -0.65
CA PHE A 42 3.11 2.40 -1.13
C PHE A 42 3.05 2.40 -2.64
N GLY A 43 1.83 2.45 -3.18
CA GLY A 43 1.60 2.75 -4.59
C GLY A 43 1.55 4.25 -4.80
N PHE A 44 2.05 4.74 -5.93
CA PHE A 44 1.93 6.15 -6.28
C PHE A 44 1.67 6.32 -7.77
N CYS A 45 0.98 7.41 -8.10
CA CYS A 45 0.66 7.78 -9.46
C CYS A 45 1.20 9.17 -9.77
N GLN A 46 2.19 9.25 -10.66
CA GLN A 46 2.74 10.53 -11.15
C GLN A 46 1.70 11.38 -11.88
N ARG A 47 0.77 10.76 -12.60
CA ARG A 47 -0.24 11.48 -13.38
C ARG A 47 -1.27 12.19 -12.50
N HIS A 48 -1.63 11.59 -11.38
CA HIS A 48 -2.67 12.09 -10.49
C HIS A 48 -2.11 12.66 -9.19
N GLU A 49 -0.78 12.63 -9.02
CA GLU A 49 -0.05 13.13 -7.85
C GLU A 49 -0.61 12.60 -6.53
N ILE A 50 -1.01 11.32 -6.51
CA ILE A 50 -1.52 10.62 -5.33
C ILE A 50 -0.67 9.41 -4.96
N TYR A 51 -0.71 9.03 -3.68
CA TYR A 51 -0.16 7.77 -3.18
C TYR A 51 -1.08 7.11 -2.15
N TRP A 52 -0.96 5.80 -2.01
CA TRP A 52 -1.83 4.97 -1.17
C TRP A 52 -1.09 3.77 -0.58
N LEU A 53 -1.64 3.23 0.50
CA LEU A 53 -1.13 2.00 1.10
C LEU A 53 -1.57 0.79 0.26
N ILE A 54 -0.60 0.00 -0.21
CA ILE A 54 -0.86 -1.30 -0.85
C ILE A 54 -0.93 -2.40 0.22
N GLY A 55 -0.01 -2.38 1.19
CA GLY A 55 0.05 -3.36 2.28
C GLY A 55 1.38 -3.32 3.02
N GLU A 56 1.55 -4.20 4.00
CA GLU A 56 2.77 -4.33 4.81
C GLU A 56 3.26 -5.78 4.76
N ASP A 57 4.57 -5.95 4.51
CA ASP A 57 5.26 -7.25 4.47
C ASP A 57 4.65 -8.28 3.48
N ILE A 58 3.96 -7.80 2.45
CA ILE A 58 3.34 -8.64 1.40
C ILE A 58 4.30 -8.93 0.24
N PHE A 59 5.37 -8.13 0.08
CA PHE A 59 6.44 -8.36 -0.88
C PHE A 59 7.80 -8.27 -0.18
N LYS A 60 8.73 -9.16 -0.50
CA LYS A 60 10.09 -9.15 0.08
C LYS A 60 11.05 -8.13 -0.56
N THR A 61 10.55 -7.20 -1.37
CA THR A 61 11.36 -6.21 -2.11
C THR A 61 11.92 -5.09 -1.23
N TRP A 62 11.69 -5.16 0.09
CA TRP A 62 12.27 -4.25 1.08
C TRP A 62 13.53 -4.83 1.73
N GLU A 63 13.80 -6.14 1.60
CA GLU A 63 14.88 -6.84 2.32
C GLU A 63 16.28 -6.36 1.91
N ASP A 64 16.43 -5.88 0.68
CA ASP A 64 17.67 -5.32 0.14
C ASP A 64 17.79 -3.79 0.33
N GLN A 65 16.79 -3.16 0.95
CA GLN A 65 16.74 -1.73 1.19
C GLN A 65 17.21 -1.38 2.61
N ASP A 66 17.73 -0.17 2.75
CA ASP A 66 18.15 0.40 4.02
C ASP A 66 17.46 1.75 4.30
N GLU A 67 17.81 2.36 5.43
CA GLU A 67 17.24 3.65 5.86
C GLU A 67 17.45 4.77 4.82
N THR A 68 18.53 4.73 4.05
CA THR A 68 18.81 5.72 2.98
C THR A 68 17.80 5.57 1.84
N HIS A 69 17.53 4.33 1.43
CA HIS A 69 16.51 4.04 0.43
C HIS A 69 15.13 4.49 0.93
N TRP A 70 14.80 4.21 2.18
CA TRP A 70 13.49 4.55 2.74
C TRP A 70 13.30 6.06 2.91
N GLU A 71 14.33 6.80 3.32
CA GLU A 71 14.30 8.25 3.40
C GLU A 71 14.14 8.88 2.01
N PHE A 72 14.82 8.36 0.99
CA PHE A 72 14.61 8.77 -0.39
C PHE A 72 13.16 8.51 -0.85
N ASN A 73 12.63 7.33 -0.54
CA ASN A 73 11.25 6.97 -0.87
C ASN A 73 10.23 7.85 -0.15
N ARG A 74 10.46 8.21 1.13
CA ARG A 74 9.61 9.20 1.84
C ARG A 74 9.58 10.53 1.13
N ARG A 75 10.74 11.02 0.66
CA ARG A 75 10.83 12.29 -0.07
C ARG A 75 10.10 12.25 -1.40
N ILE A 76 10.11 11.10 -2.09
CA ILE A 76 9.25 10.91 -3.26
C ILE A 76 7.79 11.14 -2.84
N LEU A 77 7.31 10.42 -1.82
CA LEU A 77 5.90 10.46 -1.40
C LEU A 77 5.45 11.83 -0.86
N GLN A 78 6.36 12.65 -0.31
CA GLN A 78 6.06 14.02 0.12
C GLN A 78 5.55 14.92 -1.01
N GLY A 79 5.87 14.60 -2.27
CA GLY A 79 5.34 15.30 -3.44
C GLY A 79 3.92 14.89 -3.84
N TYR A 80 3.29 13.97 -3.13
CA TYR A 80 2.01 13.38 -3.50
C TYR A 80 0.98 13.53 -2.38
N SER A 81 -0.29 13.58 -2.76
CA SER A 81 -1.41 13.58 -1.83
C SER A 81 -1.74 12.15 -1.38
N PHE A 82 -1.82 11.92 -0.08
CA PHE A 82 -2.23 10.62 0.44
C PHE A 82 -3.73 10.43 0.24
N VAL A 83 -4.10 9.29 -0.33
CA VAL A 83 -5.50 8.96 -0.60
C VAL A 83 -6.03 7.77 0.20
N GLY A 84 -5.28 7.33 1.23
CA GLY A 84 -5.73 6.27 2.14
C GLY A 84 -5.20 4.89 1.78
N SER A 85 -5.86 3.87 2.35
CA SER A 85 -5.61 2.46 2.08
C SER A 85 -6.81 1.83 1.40
N PHE A 86 -6.58 0.84 0.55
CA PHE A 86 -7.67 -0.02 0.09
C PHE A 86 -8.29 -0.77 1.27
N ARG A 87 -9.62 -0.73 1.42
CA ARG A 87 -10.35 -1.66 2.27
C ARG A 87 -11.07 -2.67 1.39
N VAL A 88 -10.90 -3.95 1.70
CA VAL A 88 -11.75 -4.99 1.11
C VAL A 88 -13.14 -4.84 1.68
N VAL A 89 -14.05 -4.23 0.92
CA VAL A 89 -15.47 -4.16 1.25
C VAL A 89 -16.13 -5.33 0.53
N GLY A 90 -16.55 -6.35 1.29
CA GLY A 90 -17.18 -7.54 0.73
C GLY A 90 -16.18 -8.50 0.09
N VAL A 91 -15.59 -9.38 0.91
CA VAL A 91 -14.98 -10.62 0.39
C VAL A 91 -16.14 -11.43 -0.20
N PRO A 92 -16.13 -11.86 -1.48
CA PRO A 92 -17.12 -12.81 -1.97
C PRO A 92 -17.11 -14.02 -1.04
N ALA A 93 -18.28 -14.53 -0.60
CA ALA A 93 -18.38 -15.58 0.43
C ALA A 93 -17.49 -16.82 0.17
N MET A 94 -17.09 -17.06 -1.09
CA MET A 94 -16.15 -18.10 -1.49
C MET A 94 -14.69 -17.87 -1.05
N MET A 95 -14.27 -16.63 -0.77
CA MET A 95 -12.92 -16.26 -0.31
C MET A 95 -12.83 -16.04 1.21
N GLU A 96 -13.96 -16.10 1.92
CA GLU A 96 -14.04 -15.94 3.38
C GLU A 96 -13.25 -17.04 4.13
N LYS A 97 -13.14 -18.23 3.54
CA LYS A 97 -12.37 -19.35 4.09
C LYS A 97 -10.86 -19.20 3.97
N ALA A 98 -10.35 -18.35 3.07
CA ALA A 98 -8.92 -18.19 2.85
C ALA A 98 -8.22 -17.37 3.94
N PHE A 99 -8.99 -16.59 4.71
CA PHE A 99 -8.48 -15.75 5.81
C PHE A 99 -8.73 -16.36 7.21
N GLN A 100 -9.23 -17.60 7.29
CA GLN A 100 -9.58 -18.27 8.56
C GLN A 100 -8.68 -19.44 8.97
N GLU A 101 -7.58 -19.73 8.27
CA GLU A 101 -6.68 -20.79 8.77
C GLU A 101 -5.76 -20.24 9.87
N PRO A 102 -5.84 -20.75 11.12
CA PRO A 102 -4.91 -20.37 12.17
C PRO A 102 -3.53 -20.94 11.85
N GLU A 103 -2.50 -20.19 12.22
CA GLU A 103 -1.09 -20.53 12.10
C GLU A 103 -0.83 -22.03 12.32
N ARG A 104 -0.47 -22.76 11.25
CA ARG A 104 0.21 -24.04 11.43
C ARG A 104 1.59 -23.74 12.01
N SER A 105 1.66 -23.85 13.34
CA SER A 105 2.89 -24.07 14.09
C SER A 105 3.64 -25.23 13.43
N HIS A 106 4.68 -24.89 12.66
CA HIS A 106 5.69 -25.84 12.23
C HIS A 106 6.59 -26.10 13.44
N ARG A 107 6.36 -27.27 14.04
CA ARG A 107 7.23 -27.91 15.02
C ARG A 107 8.43 -28.56 14.33
#